data_AF-A0A0F8ZEH2-F1
#
_entry.id   AF-A0A0F8ZEH2-F1
#
_cell.length_a   1.000
_cell.length_b   1.000
_cell.length_c   1.000
_cell.angle_alpha   90.00
_cell.angle_beta   90.00
_cell.angle_gamma   90.00
#
_symmetry.space_group_name_H-M   'P 1'
#
loop_
_entity.id
_entity.type
_entity.pdbx_description
1 polymer ?
#
loop_
_entity_poly.entity_id
_entity_poly.type
_entity_poly.pdbx_seq_one_letter_code
_entity_poly.pdbx_strand_id
1 'polypeptide(L)'
;EFVTCKMVEEKKAWALIEQGFDGSLNGEAYHSVMFQNANISVRVTDEFMQAVMDNGEWSTHEVTSGKPVQTFSARDLLRQIAEATWACGDPGMQYHTTINDWHTCPNSGPINASNPCSEYMFINDSACNLASLNLMKFRKEDGTFDVDNFKRAIRIFIIAQEILVDSGSYPEKRITENSHKFRPLGLGYANLGSLIMSLGMAYDSDQARAWASAITATLTGTAYVASAELATIKGVFEGFEDNRESMLKVIGMHREHANNISEVHCPDYLRNAAKDAWDTAFDAGSQNGFRNAQATVLAPTGTIGFMMDCDTTGIEPDIALVKYKLLAGGGMFKIVNNTVQLALEKLGYSPELIR
;
A
#
# COMPACT_ATOMS: atom_id res chain seq x y z
N GLU A 1 25.39 12.57 -2.26
CA GLU A 1 24.72 13.63 -3.04
C GLU A 1 23.23 13.32 -3.26
N PHE A 2 22.88 12.21 -3.92
CA PHE A 2 21.48 11.84 -4.18
C PHE A 2 20.58 11.86 -2.93
N VAL A 3 21.05 11.30 -1.80
CA VAL A 3 20.28 11.27 -0.54
C VAL A 3 19.86 12.66 -0.06
N THR A 4 20.70 13.67 -0.25
CA THR A 4 20.50 15.00 0.34
C THR A 4 20.06 16.06 -0.67
N CYS A 5 19.92 15.70 -1.96
CA CYS A 5 19.73 16.68 -3.03
C CYS A 5 18.45 17.52 -2.82
N LYS A 6 17.31 16.90 -2.52
CA LYS A 6 16.06 17.63 -2.31
C LYS A 6 16.06 18.42 -0.99
N MET A 7 16.68 17.90 0.07
CA MET A 7 16.87 18.67 1.31
C MET A 7 17.67 19.96 1.08
N VAL A 8 18.68 19.94 0.20
CA VAL A 8 19.44 21.14 -0.15
C VAL A 8 18.58 22.13 -0.93
N GLU A 9 17.74 21.66 -1.86
CA GLU A 9 16.79 22.52 -2.57
C GLU A 9 15.71 23.09 -1.66
N GLU A 10 15.23 22.33 -0.68
CA GLU A 10 14.24 22.79 0.30
C GLU A 10 14.79 23.95 1.14
N LYS A 11 16.07 23.87 1.55
CA LYS A 11 16.75 24.98 2.25
C LYS A 11 16.84 26.25 1.39
N LYS A 12 16.99 26.12 0.07
CA LYS A 12 16.96 27.28 -0.84
C LYS A 12 15.55 27.88 -0.90
N ALA A 13 14.52 27.05 -0.98
CA ALA A 13 13.13 27.50 -0.98
C ALA A 13 12.80 28.26 0.32
N TRP A 14 13.19 27.74 1.48
CA TRP A 14 13.00 28.44 2.76
C TRP A 14 13.73 29.78 2.82
N ALA A 15 14.98 29.85 2.34
CA ALA A 15 15.71 31.11 2.27
C ALA A 15 15.01 32.15 1.37
N LEU A 16 14.39 31.73 0.26
CA LEU A 16 13.58 32.62 -0.58
C LEU A 16 12.31 33.07 0.15
N ILE A 17 11.60 32.16 0.81
CA ILE A 17 10.39 32.49 1.57
C ILE A 17 10.71 33.52 2.67
N GLU A 18 11.83 33.35 3.37
CA GLU A 18 12.30 34.31 4.38
C GLU A 18 12.59 35.71 3.81
N GLN A 19 12.93 35.81 2.52
CA GLN A 19 13.10 37.09 1.81
C GLN A 19 11.78 37.64 1.23
N GLY A 20 10.65 36.98 1.48
CA GLY A 20 9.31 37.45 1.10
C GLY A 20 8.77 36.88 -0.21
N PHE A 21 9.43 35.89 -0.80
CA PHE A 21 8.89 35.17 -1.96
C PHE A 21 7.72 34.26 -1.56
N ASP A 22 6.76 34.05 -2.48
CA ASP A 22 5.59 33.22 -2.21
C ASP A 22 5.98 31.75 -1.99
N GLY A 23 5.67 31.22 -0.79
CA GLY A 23 5.90 29.85 -0.36
C GLY A 23 4.70 28.92 -0.54
N SER A 24 3.65 29.34 -1.27
CA SER A 24 2.55 28.44 -1.62
C SER A 24 3.03 27.28 -2.52
N LEU A 25 2.23 26.20 -2.63
CA LEU A 25 2.60 24.99 -3.41
C LEU A 25 2.97 25.29 -4.88
N ASN A 26 2.42 26.38 -5.45
CA ASN A 26 2.75 26.89 -6.78
C ASN A 26 3.34 28.32 -6.72
N GLY A 27 3.96 28.65 -5.59
CA GLY A 27 4.58 29.94 -5.34
C GLY A 27 5.95 30.05 -6.00
N GLU A 28 6.40 31.29 -6.19
CA GLU A 28 7.66 31.61 -6.87
C GLU A 28 8.87 30.90 -6.24
N ALA A 29 8.91 30.77 -4.91
CA ALA A 29 10.02 30.12 -4.21
C ALA A 29 10.18 28.66 -4.66
N TYR A 30 9.10 27.88 -4.64
CA TYR A 30 9.12 26.47 -5.01
C TYR A 30 9.29 26.26 -6.52
N HIS A 31 8.80 27.18 -7.37
CA HIS A 31 9.05 27.11 -8.81
C HIS A 31 10.52 27.31 -9.22
N SER A 32 11.33 27.95 -8.35
CA SER A 32 12.72 28.30 -8.67
C SER A 32 13.76 27.24 -8.29
N VAL A 33 13.36 26.20 -7.54
CA VAL A 33 14.25 25.15 -7.02
C VAL A 33 14.04 23.81 -7.73
N MET A 34 15.05 22.93 -7.67
CA MET A 34 15.01 21.64 -8.39
C MET A 34 14.18 20.58 -7.65
N PHE A 35 13.80 19.52 -8.36
CA PHE A 35 13.18 18.29 -7.83
C PHE A 35 11.79 18.42 -7.17
N GLN A 36 11.10 19.55 -7.30
CA GLN A 36 9.76 19.73 -6.70
C GLN A 36 8.69 18.82 -7.30
N ASN A 37 8.82 18.50 -8.59
CA ASN A 37 7.92 17.58 -9.31
C ASN A 37 8.46 16.15 -9.37
N ALA A 38 9.39 15.78 -8.48
CA ALA A 38 9.95 14.45 -8.39
C ALA A 38 9.77 13.89 -6.97
N ASN A 39 9.30 12.65 -6.89
CA ASN A 39 9.41 11.83 -5.69
C ASN A 39 10.73 11.06 -5.76
N ILE A 40 11.51 11.11 -4.68
CA ILE A 40 12.81 10.47 -4.62
C ILE A 40 12.71 9.32 -3.61
N SER A 41 13.19 8.15 -3.98
CA SER A 41 13.25 7.01 -3.07
C SER A 41 14.61 6.33 -3.12
N VAL A 42 15.03 5.78 -1.98
CA VAL A 42 16.18 4.89 -1.87
C VAL A 42 15.70 3.47 -1.61
N ARG A 43 16.38 2.50 -2.21
CA ARG A 43 16.14 1.07 -1.98
C ARG A 43 17.29 0.48 -1.20
N VAL A 44 17.01 -0.12 -0.06
CA VAL A 44 17.99 -0.80 0.78
C VAL A 44 17.84 -2.30 0.67
N THR A 45 18.94 -3.03 0.83
CA THR A 45 18.92 -4.51 0.92
C THR A 45 19.08 -4.95 2.38
N ASP A 46 18.79 -6.22 2.65
CA ASP A 46 19.01 -6.81 3.97
C ASP A 46 20.50 -6.74 4.38
N GLU A 47 21.43 -6.88 3.44
CA GLU A 47 22.86 -6.72 3.72
C GLU A 47 23.21 -5.31 4.19
N PHE A 48 22.60 -4.28 3.59
CA PHE A 48 22.78 -2.89 4.05
C PHE A 48 22.23 -2.72 5.47
N MET A 49 21.02 -3.22 5.73
CA MET A 49 20.39 -3.12 7.04
C MET A 49 21.18 -3.87 8.11
N GLN A 50 21.74 -5.04 7.76
CA GLN A 50 22.63 -5.79 8.64
C GLN A 50 23.92 -5.00 8.93
N ALA A 51 24.55 -4.41 7.91
CA ALA A 51 25.71 -3.55 8.09
C ALA A 51 25.41 -2.35 9.02
N VAL A 52 24.21 -1.75 8.95
CA VAL A 52 23.79 -0.69 9.88
C VAL A 52 23.74 -1.21 11.33
N MET A 53 23.13 -2.38 11.54
CA MET A 53 23.00 -2.98 12.88
C MET A 53 24.37 -3.30 13.48
N ASP A 54 25.28 -3.81 12.64
CA ASP A 54 26.63 -4.23 13.05
C ASP A 54 27.64 -3.09 13.14
N ASN A 55 27.25 -1.84 12.85
CA ASN A 55 28.16 -0.69 12.68
C ASN A 55 29.25 -0.93 11.61
N GLY A 56 28.89 -1.66 10.56
CA GLY A 56 29.75 -1.94 9.42
C GLY A 56 29.83 -0.81 8.40
N GLU A 57 30.60 -1.09 7.36
CA GLU A 57 30.76 -0.21 6.20
C GLU A 57 29.87 -0.65 5.04
N TRP A 58 29.54 0.31 4.17
CA TRP A 58 28.79 0.07 2.94
C TRP A 58 29.53 0.69 1.75
N SER A 59 29.84 -0.12 0.74
CA SER A 59 30.50 0.35 -0.48
C SER A 59 29.50 0.54 -1.61
N THR A 60 29.51 1.72 -2.24
CA THR A 60 28.75 1.97 -3.46
C THR A 60 29.49 1.43 -4.67
N HIS A 61 28.75 1.00 -5.69
CA HIS A 61 29.32 0.41 -6.90
C HIS A 61 28.85 1.18 -8.15
N GLU A 62 29.70 1.25 -9.18
CA GLU A 62 29.27 1.75 -10.49
C GLU A 62 28.22 0.81 -11.10
N VAL A 63 27.13 1.37 -11.63
CA VAL A 63 26.05 0.57 -12.25
C VAL A 63 26.54 -0.20 -13.47
N THR A 64 27.50 0.34 -14.23
CA THR A 64 27.98 -0.26 -15.48
C THR A 64 29.12 -1.26 -15.29
N SER A 65 30.05 -0.99 -14.38
CA SER A 65 31.25 -1.83 -14.19
C SER A 65 31.21 -2.70 -12.94
N GLY A 66 30.30 -2.41 -12.00
CA GLY A 66 30.23 -3.07 -10.70
C GLY A 66 31.42 -2.79 -9.78
N LYS A 67 32.33 -1.89 -10.15
CA LYS A 67 33.51 -1.57 -9.33
C LYS A 67 33.12 -0.75 -8.10
N PRO A 68 33.72 -1.00 -6.94
CA PRO A 68 33.51 -0.18 -5.76
C PRO A 68 34.05 1.24 -6.00
N VAL A 69 33.33 2.24 -5.51
CA VAL A 69 33.65 3.67 -5.72
C VAL A 69 33.96 4.37 -4.41
N GLN A 70 32.97 4.42 -3.51
CA GLN A 70 33.08 5.09 -2.21
C GLN A 70 32.55 4.15 -1.14
N THR A 71 33.21 4.17 0.01
CA THR A 71 32.83 3.40 1.19
C THR A 71 32.37 4.36 2.28
N PHE A 72 31.25 4.04 2.89
CA PHE A 72 30.58 4.85 3.90
C PHE A 72 30.38 4.03 5.18
N SER A 73 30.32 4.69 6.33
CA SER A 73 29.66 4.12 7.51
C SER A 73 28.19 3.87 7.17
N ALA A 74 27.74 2.61 7.27
CA ALA A 74 26.37 2.25 6.91
C ALA A 74 25.36 3.00 7.81
N ARG A 75 25.69 3.12 9.10
CA ARG A 75 24.88 3.85 10.10
C ARG A 75 24.78 5.34 9.78
N ASP A 76 25.88 5.98 9.41
CA ASP A 76 25.85 7.41 9.08
C ASP A 76 25.08 7.67 7.78
N LEU A 77 25.19 6.76 6.80
CA LEU A 77 24.40 6.85 5.57
C LEU A 77 22.90 6.69 5.84
N LEU A 78 22.50 5.72 6.67
CA LEU A 78 21.09 5.57 7.07
C LEU A 78 20.60 6.80 7.84
N ARG A 79 21.43 7.35 8.74
CA ARG A 79 21.10 8.57 9.47
C ARG A 79 20.92 9.76 8.53
N GLN A 80 21.77 9.90 7.52
CA GLN A 80 21.64 10.94 6.51
C GLN A 80 20.34 10.80 5.69
N ILE A 81 19.95 9.56 5.37
CA ILE A 81 18.64 9.28 4.73
C ILE A 81 17.52 9.77 5.65
N ALA A 82 17.50 9.36 6.90
CA ALA A 82 16.45 9.75 7.85
C ALA A 82 16.38 11.27 8.08
N GLU A 83 17.53 11.94 8.19
CA GLU A 83 17.61 13.40 8.36
C GLU A 83 17.07 14.15 7.12
N ALA A 84 17.38 13.68 5.91
CA ALA A 84 16.82 14.25 4.68
C ALA A 84 15.31 14.05 4.60
N THR A 85 14.82 12.82 4.85
CA THR A 85 13.39 12.51 4.86
C THR A 85 12.63 13.34 5.89
N TRP A 86 13.21 13.55 7.08
CA TRP A 86 12.61 14.43 8.10
C TRP A 86 12.55 15.90 7.64
N ALA A 87 13.58 16.37 6.95
CA ALA A 87 13.67 17.77 6.53
C ALA A 87 12.71 18.14 5.39
N CYS A 88 12.46 17.24 4.44
CA CYS A 88 11.65 17.57 3.25
C CYS A 88 10.71 16.46 2.75
N GLY A 89 10.58 15.35 3.47
CA GLY A 89 9.73 14.22 3.07
C GLY A 89 10.39 13.22 2.11
N ASP A 90 11.61 13.50 1.64
CA ASP A 90 12.35 12.66 0.70
C ASP A 90 13.81 12.43 1.17
N PRO A 91 14.44 11.30 0.83
CA PRO A 91 13.89 10.23 0.01
C PRO A 91 12.96 9.30 0.81
N GLY A 92 11.95 8.73 0.15
CA GLY A 92 11.21 7.57 0.66
C GLY A 92 12.12 6.34 0.77
N MET A 93 11.78 5.41 1.67
CA MET A 93 12.58 4.20 1.91
C MET A 93 11.84 2.96 1.45
N GLN A 94 12.50 2.11 0.67
CA GLN A 94 11.98 0.86 0.13
C GLN A 94 12.96 -0.29 0.42
N TYR A 95 12.43 -1.49 0.70
CA TYR A 95 13.25 -2.66 1.06
C TYR A 95 13.36 -3.61 -0.13
N HIS A 96 14.46 -3.53 -0.88
CA HIS A 96 14.67 -4.24 -2.14
C HIS A 96 14.58 -5.77 -1.99
N THR A 97 15.24 -6.32 -0.97
CA THR A 97 15.26 -7.77 -0.70
C THR A 97 13.85 -8.26 -0.41
N THR A 98 13.18 -7.66 0.59
CA THR A 98 11.79 -7.98 0.92
C THR A 98 10.85 -7.85 -0.28
N ILE A 99 10.94 -6.77 -1.05
CA ILE A 99 10.07 -6.57 -2.24
C ILE A 99 10.22 -7.73 -3.23
N ASN A 100 11.45 -8.20 -3.50
CA ASN A 100 11.68 -9.28 -4.45
C ASN A 100 11.41 -10.68 -3.86
N ASP A 101 11.57 -10.87 -2.55
CA ASP A 101 11.20 -12.13 -1.88
C ASP A 101 9.70 -12.42 -1.97
N TRP A 102 8.88 -11.36 -2.01
CA TRP A 102 7.42 -11.41 -2.16
C TRP A 102 6.96 -11.26 -3.61
N HIS A 103 7.88 -11.29 -4.59
CA HIS A 103 7.50 -11.19 -5.99
C HIS A 103 6.89 -12.49 -6.51
N THR A 104 5.67 -12.40 -7.06
CA THR A 104 4.99 -13.54 -7.67
C THR A 104 5.57 -13.96 -9.03
N CYS A 105 6.34 -13.10 -9.72
CA CYS A 105 6.86 -13.36 -11.07
C CYS A 105 8.37 -13.08 -11.30
N PRO A 106 9.27 -13.55 -10.42
CA PRO A 106 10.70 -13.23 -10.50
C PRO A 106 11.38 -13.79 -11.75
N ASN A 107 10.87 -14.88 -12.34
CA ASN A 107 11.41 -15.45 -13.58
C ASN A 107 11.09 -14.58 -14.81
N SER A 108 10.19 -13.60 -14.66
CA SER A 108 9.88 -12.60 -15.68
C SER A 108 10.66 -11.29 -15.54
N GLY A 109 11.48 -11.16 -14.50
CA GLY A 109 12.37 -10.03 -14.27
C GLY A 109 12.31 -9.52 -12.82
N PRO A 110 13.34 -8.79 -12.36
CA PRO A 110 13.34 -8.22 -11.02
C PRO A 110 12.38 -7.02 -10.91
N ILE A 111 11.85 -6.77 -9.71
CA ILE A 111 11.17 -5.51 -9.41
C ILE A 111 12.26 -4.45 -9.17
N ASN A 112 12.40 -3.52 -10.11
CA ASN A 112 13.45 -2.48 -10.07
C ASN A 112 13.01 -1.18 -9.41
N ALA A 113 11.71 -0.86 -9.46
CA ALA A 113 11.14 0.33 -8.87
C ALA A 113 9.67 0.09 -8.50
N SER A 114 9.09 1.04 -7.78
CA SER A 114 7.64 1.13 -7.59
C SER A 114 7.05 2.22 -8.48
N ASN A 115 5.74 2.43 -8.37
CA ASN A 115 5.03 3.56 -8.94
C ASN A 115 5.16 4.81 -8.02
N PRO A 116 4.62 5.99 -8.40
CA PRO A 116 4.77 7.24 -7.65
C PRO A 116 4.28 7.20 -6.19
N CYS A 117 3.33 6.33 -5.88
CA CYS A 117 2.73 6.22 -4.54
C CYS A 117 3.34 5.06 -3.71
N SER A 118 4.32 4.35 -4.25
CA SER A 118 5.08 3.27 -3.58
C SER A 118 4.28 2.02 -3.16
N GLU A 119 3.07 1.82 -3.70
CA GLU A 119 2.19 0.70 -3.37
C GLU A 119 2.25 -0.44 -4.40
N TYR A 120 2.58 -0.13 -5.65
CA TYR A 120 2.59 -1.09 -6.75
C TYR A 120 4.01 -1.58 -7.01
N MET A 121 4.22 -2.88 -6.81
CA MET A 121 5.54 -3.54 -6.87
C MET A 121 5.48 -4.67 -7.88
N PHE A 122 5.78 -4.35 -9.14
CA PHE A 122 5.77 -5.33 -10.22
C PHE A 122 6.87 -5.03 -11.25
N ILE A 123 7.01 -5.88 -12.27
CA ILE A 123 8.04 -5.73 -13.30
C ILE A 123 7.91 -4.38 -14.03
N ASN A 124 9.01 -3.93 -14.64
CA ASN A 124 9.02 -2.68 -15.41
C ASN A 124 7.97 -2.68 -16.53
N ASP A 125 7.56 -1.48 -16.94
CA ASP A 125 6.60 -1.28 -18.04
C ASP A 125 5.30 -2.07 -17.81
N SER A 126 4.74 -1.99 -16.60
CA SER A 126 3.47 -2.61 -16.24
C SER A 126 2.50 -1.57 -15.67
N ALA A 127 1.21 -1.88 -15.73
CA ALA A 127 0.15 -1.02 -15.22
C ALA A 127 -0.69 -1.76 -14.18
N CYS A 128 -1.54 -1.06 -13.45
CA CYS A 128 -2.43 -1.66 -12.46
C CYS A 128 -3.83 -1.06 -12.57
N ASN A 129 -4.85 -1.93 -12.58
CA ASN A 129 -6.24 -1.49 -12.46
C ASN A 129 -6.59 -1.37 -10.98
N LEU A 130 -6.76 -0.15 -10.48
CA LEU A 130 -6.99 0.13 -9.06
C LEU A 130 -8.47 0.26 -8.70
N ALA A 131 -8.85 -0.27 -7.54
CA ALA A 131 -10.14 -0.04 -6.91
C ALA A 131 -10.00 -0.09 -5.38
N SER A 132 -10.96 0.46 -4.65
CA SER A 132 -10.94 0.42 -3.17
C SER A 132 -12.33 0.25 -2.58
N LEU A 133 -12.43 -0.62 -1.57
CA LEU A 133 -13.63 -0.82 -0.77
C LEU A 133 -13.66 0.12 0.43
N ASN A 134 -14.82 0.66 0.81
CA ASN A 134 -14.99 1.38 2.06
C ASN A 134 -15.28 0.39 3.21
N LEU A 135 -14.34 0.22 4.14
CA LEU A 135 -14.47 -0.75 5.24
C LEU A 135 -15.68 -0.50 6.15
N MET A 136 -16.11 0.76 6.31
CA MET A 136 -17.27 1.10 7.13
C MET A 136 -18.59 0.54 6.58
N LYS A 137 -18.66 0.20 5.28
CA LYS A 137 -19.85 -0.48 4.70
C LYS A 137 -19.98 -1.94 5.13
N PHE A 138 -18.94 -2.51 5.73
CA PHE A 138 -18.93 -3.88 6.26
C PHE A 138 -18.96 -3.91 7.79
N ARG A 139 -19.12 -2.77 8.46
CA ARG A 139 -19.37 -2.73 9.90
C ARG A 139 -20.87 -2.91 10.16
N LYS A 140 -21.25 -3.92 10.93
CA LYS A 140 -22.63 -4.12 11.38
C LYS A 140 -22.99 -3.17 12.52
N GLU A 141 -24.28 -3.04 12.82
CA GLU A 141 -24.78 -2.16 13.89
C GLU A 141 -24.18 -2.52 15.26
N ASP A 142 -24.00 -3.81 15.53
CA ASP A 142 -23.38 -4.34 16.76
C ASP A 142 -21.85 -4.13 16.83
N GLY A 143 -21.25 -3.57 15.78
CA GLY A 143 -19.82 -3.34 15.64
C GLY A 143 -19.04 -4.52 15.07
N THR A 144 -19.66 -5.68 14.85
CA THR A 144 -18.96 -6.81 14.21
C THR A 144 -18.71 -6.54 12.72
N PHE A 145 -17.72 -7.23 12.15
CA PHE A 145 -17.36 -7.11 10.74
C PHE A 145 -18.09 -8.14 9.88
N ASP A 146 -18.72 -7.68 8.80
CA ASP A 146 -19.45 -8.49 7.84
C ASP A 146 -18.52 -9.12 6.80
N VAL A 147 -17.87 -10.21 7.23
CA VAL A 147 -16.94 -10.99 6.39
C VAL A 147 -17.60 -11.49 5.11
N ASP A 148 -18.85 -11.95 5.18
CA ASP A 148 -19.51 -12.58 4.03
C ASP A 148 -19.77 -11.56 2.92
N ASN A 149 -20.32 -10.39 3.27
CA ASN A 149 -20.51 -9.33 2.28
C ASN A 149 -19.18 -8.73 1.81
N PHE A 150 -18.16 -8.69 2.67
CA PHE A 150 -16.81 -8.29 2.26
C PHE A 150 -16.25 -9.24 1.19
N LYS A 151 -16.28 -10.55 1.43
CA LYS A 151 -15.84 -11.58 0.46
C LYS A 151 -16.61 -11.49 -0.85
N ARG A 152 -17.93 -11.26 -0.80
CA ARG A 152 -18.75 -11.07 -2.01
C ARG A 152 -18.35 -9.83 -2.80
N ALA A 153 -18.14 -8.69 -2.13
CA ALA A 153 -17.70 -7.47 -2.78
C ALA A 153 -16.33 -7.66 -3.45
N ILE A 154 -15.38 -8.29 -2.76
CA ILE A 154 -14.06 -8.61 -3.30
C ILE A 154 -14.17 -9.38 -4.61
N ARG A 155 -14.95 -10.46 -4.63
CA ARG A 155 -15.14 -11.27 -5.84
C ARG A 155 -15.69 -10.46 -7.01
N ILE A 156 -16.69 -9.61 -6.76
CA ILE A 156 -17.29 -8.74 -7.79
C ILE A 156 -16.24 -7.79 -8.36
N PHE A 157 -15.46 -7.13 -7.49
CA PHE A 157 -14.44 -6.19 -7.93
C PHE A 157 -13.29 -6.85 -8.69
N ILE A 158 -12.84 -8.04 -8.27
CA ILE A 158 -11.81 -8.79 -9.00
C ILE A 158 -12.30 -9.17 -10.40
N ILE A 159 -13.55 -9.66 -10.52
CA ILE A 159 -14.14 -9.96 -11.84
C ILE A 159 -14.22 -8.69 -12.69
N ALA A 160 -14.67 -7.56 -12.12
CA ALA A 160 -14.78 -6.30 -12.84
C ALA A 160 -13.40 -5.78 -13.30
N GLN A 161 -12.41 -5.75 -12.42
CA GLN A 161 -11.04 -5.32 -12.73
C GLN A 161 -10.38 -6.22 -13.77
N GLU A 162 -10.65 -7.53 -13.73
CA GLU A 162 -10.16 -8.48 -14.72
C GLU A 162 -10.75 -8.24 -16.11
N ILE A 163 -12.05 -7.90 -16.20
CA ILE A 163 -12.69 -7.50 -17.46
C ILE A 163 -12.07 -6.19 -17.99
N LEU A 164 -11.74 -5.25 -17.09
CA LEU A 164 -11.15 -3.96 -17.47
C LEU A 164 -9.76 -4.09 -18.10
N VAL A 165 -8.99 -5.14 -17.79
CA VAL A 165 -7.64 -5.35 -18.38
C VAL A 165 -7.70 -5.30 -19.91
N ASP A 166 -8.68 -5.98 -20.51
CA ASP A 166 -8.79 -6.06 -21.97
C ASP A 166 -9.54 -4.87 -22.60
N SER A 167 -10.25 -4.08 -21.78
CA SER A 167 -10.92 -2.85 -22.21
C SER A 167 -10.08 -1.59 -22.00
N GLY A 168 -8.90 -1.72 -21.37
CA GLY A 168 -7.99 -0.63 -21.08
C GLY A 168 -7.28 -0.12 -22.34
N SER A 169 -7.03 1.19 -22.39
CA SER A 169 -6.13 1.80 -23.37
C SER A 169 -4.84 2.19 -22.67
N TYR A 170 -3.72 1.60 -23.10
CA TYR A 170 -2.42 1.83 -22.49
C TYR A 170 -1.59 2.77 -23.37
N PRO A 171 -0.81 3.69 -22.77
CA PRO A 171 -0.12 4.75 -23.52
C PRO A 171 1.10 4.25 -24.30
N GLU A 172 1.66 3.10 -23.96
CA GLU A 172 2.90 2.56 -24.55
C GLU A 172 2.77 1.06 -24.83
N LYS A 173 3.34 0.61 -25.95
CA LYS A 173 3.18 -0.78 -26.42
C LYS A 173 3.65 -1.82 -25.41
N ARG A 174 4.80 -1.59 -24.76
CA ARG A 174 5.35 -2.50 -23.74
C ARG A 174 4.43 -2.64 -22.53
N ILE A 175 3.81 -1.54 -22.12
CA ILE A 175 2.83 -1.52 -21.03
C ILE A 175 1.58 -2.33 -21.42
N THR A 176 1.08 -2.16 -22.65
CA THR A 176 -0.02 -2.97 -23.18
C THR A 176 0.29 -4.47 -23.10
N GLU A 177 1.44 -4.87 -23.67
CA GLU A 177 1.87 -6.27 -23.72
C GLU A 177 1.96 -6.89 -22.33
N ASN A 178 2.65 -6.23 -21.39
CA ASN A 178 2.78 -6.71 -20.01
C ASN A 178 1.42 -6.74 -19.27
N SER A 179 0.55 -5.77 -19.52
CA SER A 179 -0.76 -5.71 -18.86
C SER A 179 -1.65 -6.90 -19.28
N HIS A 180 -1.65 -7.30 -20.55
CA HIS A 180 -2.36 -8.51 -20.98
C HIS A 180 -1.65 -9.80 -20.55
N LYS A 181 -0.31 -9.81 -20.59
CA LYS A 181 0.52 -10.99 -20.25
C LYS A 181 0.40 -11.39 -18.78
N PHE A 182 0.43 -10.41 -17.88
CA PHE A 182 0.48 -10.65 -16.42
C PHE A 182 -0.83 -10.32 -15.70
N ARG A 183 -1.69 -9.51 -16.33
CA ARG A 183 -3.02 -9.14 -15.81
C ARG A 183 -2.99 -8.59 -14.37
N PRO A 184 -2.06 -7.69 -14.01
CA PRO A 184 -1.95 -7.13 -12.67
C PRO A 184 -3.17 -6.28 -12.29
N LEU A 185 -3.76 -6.61 -11.14
CA LEU A 185 -4.85 -5.87 -10.52
C LEU A 185 -4.38 -5.24 -9.19
N GLY A 186 -5.18 -4.32 -8.67
CA GLY A 186 -4.95 -3.69 -7.37
C GLY A 186 -6.25 -3.33 -6.68
N LEU A 187 -6.88 -4.32 -6.06
CA LEU A 187 -7.97 -4.07 -5.13
C LEU A 187 -7.41 -3.74 -3.74
N GLY A 188 -7.85 -2.62 -3.18
CA GLY A 188 -7.52 -2.18 -1.82
C GLY A 188 -8.76 -1.86 -0.99
N TYR A 189 -8.55 -1.13 0.10
CA TYR A 189 -9.63 -0.57 0.90
C TYR A 189 -9.24 0.80 1.48
N ALA A 190 -10.23 1.51 1.99
CA ALA A 190 -10.10 2.74 2.74
C ALA A 190 -10.79 2.62 4.10
N ASN A 191 -10.67 3.67 4.93
CA ASN A 191 -11.43 3.83 6.17
C ASN A 191 -11.03 2.87 7.31
N LEU A 192 -9.79 2.36 7.32
CA LEU A 192 -9.31 1.50 8.40
C LEU A 192 -9.30 2.24 9.74
N GLY A 193 -8.80 3.48 9.77
CA GLY A 193 -8.85 4.37 10.95
C GLY A 193 -10.23 4.46 11.56
N SER A 194 -11.24 4.68 10.72
CA SER A 194 -12.64 4.80 11.14
C SER A 194 -13.18 3.48 11.65
N LEU A 195 -12.89 2.36 10.99
CA LEU A 195 -13.34 1.05 11.46
C LEU A 195 -12.78 0.77 12.87
N ILE A 196 -11.48 0.92 13.06
CA ILE A 196 -10.82 0.70 14.35
C ILE A 196 -11.35 1.66 15.43
N MET A 197 -11.52 2.94 15.10
CA MET A 197 -12.09 3.95 15.99
C MET A 197 -13.51 3.57 16.42
N SER A 198 -14.36 3.14 15.48
CA SER A 198 -15.75 2.75 15.75
C SER A 198 -15.90 1.54 16.68
N LEU A 199 -14.81 0.80 16.87
CA LEU A 199 -14.72 -0.36 17.76
C LEU A 199 -14.20 0.02 19.15
N GLY A 200 -13.90 1.31 19.39
CA GLY A 200 -13.33 1.81 20.64
C GLY A 200 -11.87 1.38 20.84
N MET A 201 -11.18 0.98 19.77
CA MET A 201 -9.79 0.52 19.83
C MET A 201 -8.82 1.67 19.53
N ALA A 202 -7.71 1.71 20.26
CA ALA A 202 -6.58 2.58 19.90
C ALA A 202 -5.92 2.05 18.62
N TYR A 203 -5.59 2.95 17.69
CA TYR A 203 -5.05 2.57 16.38
C TYR A 203 -3.71 1.82 16.47
N ASP A 204 -2.91 2.13 17.49
CA ASP A 204 -1.61 1.54 17.78
C ASP A 204 -1.68 0.33 18.74
N SER A 205 -2.88 -0.20 19.02
CA SER A 205 -3.05 -1.39 19.86
C SER A 205 -2.77 -2.69 19.12
N ASP A 206 -2.44 -3.75 19.87
CA ASP A 206 -2.29 -5.11 19.31
C ASP A 206 -3.61 -5.63 18.70
N GLN A 207 -4.74 -5.23 19.27
CA GLN A 207 -6.07 -5.55 18.75
C GLN A 207 -6.30 -4.92 17.38
N ALA A 208 -5.98 -3.63 17.21
CA ALA A 208 -6.10 -2.94 15.93
C ALA A 208 -5.19 -3.58 14.86
N ARG A 209 -3.94 -3.90 15.22
CA ARG A 209 -3.02 -4.64 14.33
C ARG A 209 -3.59 -6.00 13.90
N ALA A 210 -4.12 -6.77 14.85
CA ALA A 210 -4.65 -8.10 14.55
C ALA A 210 -5.89 -8.05 13.64
N TRP A 211 -6.76 -7.06 13.84
CA TRP A 211 -7.90 -6.79 12.96
C TRP A 211 -7.46 -6.37 11.55
N ALA A 212 -6.52 -5.43 11.45
CA ALA A 212 -5.97 -4.99 10.16
C ALA A 212 -5.34 -6.15 9.39
N SER A 213 -4.59 -7.02 10.08
CA SER A 213 -4.02 -8.25 9.51
C SER A 213 -5.11 -9.18 8.97
N ALA A 214 -6.16 -9.45 9.74
CA ALA A 214 -7.22 -10.38 9.33
C ALA A 214 -8.09 -9.83 8.19
N ILE A 215 -8.41 -8.54 8.19
CA ILE A 215 -9.13 -7.88 7.09
C ILE A 215 -8.30 -7.92 5.81
N THR A 216 -7.02 -7.54 5.89
CA THR A 216 -6.12 -7.53 4.73
C THR A 216 -5.88 -8.94 4.19
N ALA A 217 -5.66 -9.92 5.07
CA ALA A 217 -5.51 -11.30 4.68
C ALA A 217 -6.80 -11.85 4.03
N THR A 218 -7.97 -11.51 4.55
CA THR A 218 -9.26 -11.89 3.95
C THR A 218 -9.43 -11.27 2.58
N LEU A 219 -9.05 -9.99 2.41
CA LEU A 219 -9.08 -9.28 1.13
C LEU A 219 -8.24 -10.02 0.08
N THR A 220 -6.95 -10.19 0.37
CA THR A 220 -6.01 -10.76 -0.59
C THR A 220 -6.25 -12.24 -0.85
N GLY A 221 -6.50 -13.04 0.18
CA GLY A 221 -6.81 -14.46 0.01
C GLY A 221 -8.06 -14.67 -0.86
N THR A 222 -9.15 -13.95 -0.57
CA THR A 222 -10.40 -14.05 -1.35
C THR A 222 -10.21 -13.57 -2.79
N ALA A 223 -9.38 -12.55 -3.01
CA ALA A 223 -9.06 -12.08 -4.35
C ALA A 223 -8.30 -13.15 -5.16
N TYR A 224 -7.36 -13.87 -4.54
CA TYR A 224 -6.67 -14.98 -5.20
C TYR A 224 -7.55 -16.22 -5.39
N VAL A 225 -8.52 -16.48 -4.50
CA VAL A 225 -9.57 -17.49 -4.76
C VAL A 225 -10.34 -17.15 -6.03
N ALA A 226 -10.82 -15.91 -6.17
CA ALA A 226 -11.52 -15.46 -7.37
C ALA A 226 -10.65 -15.55 -8.63
N SER A 227 -9.36 -15.19 -8.52
CA SER A 227 -8.37 -15.32 -9.60
C SER A 227 -8.16 -16.78 -10.04
N ALA A 228 -8.09 -17.72 -9.09
CA ALA A 228 -7.95 -19.15 -9.39
C ALA A 228 -9.22 -19.73 -10.05
N GLU A 229 -10.40 -19.31 -9.59
CA GLU A 229 -11.67 -19.67 -10.24
C GLU A 229 -11.73 -19.12 -11.67
N LEU A 230 -11.35 -17.86 -11.89
CA LEU A 230 -11.30 -17.25 -13.22
C LEU A 230 -10.33 -17.98 -14.15
N ALA A 231 -9.22 -18.53 -13.61
CA ALA A 231 -8.30 -19.34 -14.38
C ALA A 231 -8.95 -20.59 -14.97
N THR A 232 -9.90 -21.23 -14.26
CA THR A 232 -10.65 -22.38 -14.79
C THR A 232 -11.57 -22.04 -15.97
N ILE A 233 -11.98 -20.77 -16.10
CA ILE A 233 -12.93 -20.31 -17.11
C ILE A 233 -12.20 -19.68 -18.31
N LYS A 234 -11.14 -18.91 -18.04
CA LYS A 234 -10.42 -18.07 -19.02
C LYS A 234 -8.99 -18.51 -19.27
N GLY A 235 -8.48 -19.50 -18.54
CA GLY A 235 -7.06 -19.85 -18.48
C GLY A 235 -6.28 -18.95 -17.53
N VAL A 236 -5.11 -19.41 -17.09
CA VAL A 236 -4.14 -18.64 -16.29
C VAL A 236 -3.63 -17.42 -17.04
N PHE A 237 -2.95 -16.48 -16.35
CA PHE A 237 -2.18 -15.44 -17.07
C PHE A 237 -1.02 -16.10 -17.84
N GLU A 238 -0.60 -15.48 -18.95
CA GLU A 238 0.34 -16.08 -19.90
C GLU A 238 1.71 -16.39 -19.27
N GLY A 239 2.19 -15.53 -18.36
CA GLY A 239 3.44 -15.75 -17.62
C GLY A 239 3.35 -16.73 -16.45
N PHE A 240 2.22 -17.43 -16.25
CA PHE A 240 2.01 -18.22 -15.03
C PHE A 240 2.89 -19.46 -14.97
N GLU A 241 3.00 -20.26 -16.03
CA GLU A 241 3.76 -21.51 -15.97
C GLU A 241 5.25 -21.28 -15.69
N ASP A 242 5.83 -20.22 -16.26
CA ASP A 242 7.21 -19.81 -15.98
C ASP A 242 7.41 -19.39 -14.52
N ASN A 243 6.36 -18.96 -13.82
CA ASN A 243 6.40 -18.44 -12.46
C ASN A 243 5.60 -19.27 -11.46
N ARG A 244 5.12 -20.47 -11.83
CA ARG A 244 4.20 -21.27 -11.02
C ARG A 244 4.76 -21.54 -9.63
N GLU A 245 6.01 -21.99 -9.57
CA GLU A 245 6.68 -22.30 -8.30
C GLU A 245 6.85 -21.04 -7.42
N SER A 246 7.34 -19.93 -8.00
CA SER A 246 7.53 -18.67 -7.28
C SER A 246 6.21 -18.08 -6.78
N MET A 247 5.17 -18.10 -7.61
CA MET A 247 3.86 -17.62 -7.22
C MET A 247 3.26 -18.48 -6.09
N LEU A 248 3.31 -19.81 -6.20
CA LEU A 248 2.83 -20.70 -5.14
C LEU A 248 3.64 -20.56 -3.85
N LYS A 249 4.94 -20.29 -3.92
CA LYS A 249 5.76 -19.92 -2.76
C LYS A 249 5.21 -18.67 -2.07
N VAL A 250 4.95 -17.58 -2.81
CA VAL A 250 4.41 -16.33 -2.25
C VAL A 250 3.00 -16.53 -1.65
N ILE A 251 2.13 -17.28 -2.34
CA ILE A 251 0.80 -17.64 -1.81
C ILE A 251 0.95 -18.47 -0.51
N GLY A 252 1.90 -19.41 -0.48
CA GLY A 252 2.23 -20.20 0.71
C GLY A 252 2.75 -19.35 1.88
N MET A 253 3.59 -18.35 1.61
CA MET A 253 4.07 -17.40 2.63
C MET A 253 2.91 -16.60 3.22
N HIS A 254 2.02 -16.05 2.39
CA HIS A 254 0.83 -15.37 2.89
C HIS A 254 -0.07 -16.27 3.74
N ARG A 255 -0.25 -17.53 3.32
CA ARG A 255 -1.00 -18.54 4.05
C ARG A 255 -0.39 -18.82 5.43
N GLU A 256 0.94 -18.95 5.52
CA GLU A 256 1.65 -19.10 6.78
C GLU A 256 1.41 -17.91 7.71
N HIS A 257 1.54 -16.68 7.20
CA HIS A 257 1.28 -15.48 7.99
C HIS A 257 -0.18 -15.35 8.43
N ALA A 258 -1.14 -15.75 7.59
CA ALA A 258 -2.56 -15.79 7.96
C ALA A 258 -2.83 -16.79 9.10
N ASN A 259 -2.11 -17.91 9.13
CA ASN A 259 -2.21 -18.90 10.20
C ASN A 259 -1.70 -18.38 11.55
N ASN A 260 -0.76 -17.43 11.52
CA ASN A 260 -0.11 -16.83 12.69
C ASN A 260 -0.80 -15.54 13.20
N ILE A 261 -1.98 -15.18 12.67
CA ILE A 261 -2.77 -14.07 13.22
C ILE A 261 -3.14 -14.37 14.69
N SER A 262 -2.93 -13.38 15.57
CA SER A 262 -3.12 -13.50 17.02
C SER A 262 -4.50 -14.02 17.41
N GLU A 263 -4.53 -15.09 18.20
CA GLU A 263 -5.75 -15.66 18.77
C GLU A 263 -6.30 -14.82 19.94
N VAL A 264 -5.42 -14.09 20.62
CA VAL A 264 -5.77 -13.27 21.79
C VAL A 264 -6.40 -11.95 21.35
N HIS A 265 -5.94 -11.39 20.23
CA HIS A 265 -6.27 -10.03 19.82
C HIS A 265 -7.24 -9.96 18.63
N CYS A 266 -7.54 -11.08 17.96
CA CYS A 266 -8.47 -11.14 16.84
C CYS A 266 -9.64 -12.09 17.15
N PRO A 267 -10.91 -11.67 16.94
CA PRO A 267 -12.05 -12.57 17.06
C PRO A 267 -11.93 -13.79 16.14
N ASP A 268 -12.33 -14.96 16.63
CA ASP A 268 -12.20 -16.23 15.91
C ASP A 268 -12.86 -16.20 14.53
N TYR A 269 -14.05 -15.61 14.40
CA TYR A 269 -14.75 -15.58 13.11
C TYR A 269 -13.95 -14.82 12.03
N LEU A 270 -13.27 -13.74 12.40
CA LEU A 270 -12.50 -12.91 11.47
C LEU A 270 -11.15 -13.55 11.16
N ARG A 271 -10.51 -14.12 12.19
CA ARG A 271 -9.27 -14.89 12.05
C ARG A 271 -9.46 -16.12 11.16
N ASN A 272 -10.49 -16.91 11.41
CA ASN A 272 -10.81 -18.11 10.63
C ASN A 272 -11.13 -17.73 9.18
N ALA A 273 -11.90 -16.66 8.96
CA ALA A 273 -12.18 -16.19 7.61
C ALA A 273 -10.94 -15.85 6.79
N ALA A 274 -9.90 -15.31 7.43
CA ALA A 274 -8.60 -15.03 6.81
C ALA A 274 -7.82 -16.32 6.51
N LYS A 275 -7.76 -17.26 7.47
CA LYS A 275 -7.12 -18.58 7.29
C LYS A 275 -7.78 -19.35 6.15
N ASP A 276 -9.10 -19.50 6.19
CA ASP A 276 -9.89 -20.21 5.20
C ASP A 276 -9.71 -19.62 3.79
N ALA A 277 -9.62 -18.29 3.68
CA ALA A 277 -9.40 -17.62 2.41
C ALA A 277 -8.05 -17.99 1.78
N TRP A 278 -6.99 -18.10 2.59
CA TRP A 278 -5.65 -18.46 2.11
C TRP A 278 -5.47 -19.95 1.91
N ASP A 279 -6.06 -20.81 2.74
CA ASP A 279 -6.12 -22.24 2.51
C ASP A 279 -6.80 -22.53 1.16
N THR A 280 -7.97 -21.92 0.94
CA THR A 280 -8.71 -22.06 -0.33
C THR A 280 -7.91 -21.49 -1.51
N ALA A 281 -7.26 -20.34 -1.36
CA ALA A 281 -6.45 -19.74 -2.43
C ALA A 281 -5.26 -20.63 -2.80
N PHE A 282 -4.59 -21.22 -1.81
CA PHE A 282 -3.47 -22.13 -2.02
C PHE A 282 -3.91 -23.42 -2.70
N ASP A 283 -4.98 -24.05 -2.22
CA ASP A 283 -5.49 -25.31 -2.78
C ASP A 283 -6.00 -25.11 -4.22
N ALA A 284 -6.84 -24.08 -4.44
CA ALA A 284 -7.37 -23.78 -5.77
C ALA A 284 -6.28 -23.35 -6.74
N GLY A 285 -5.33 -22.51 -6.29
CA GLY A 285 -4.22 -22.03 -7.10
C GLY A 285 -3.21 -23.13 -7.46
N SER A 286 -2.97 -24.08 -6.55
CA SER A 286 -2.09 -25.23 -6.81
C SER A 286 -2.66 -26.12 -7.92
N GLN A 287 -3.98 -26.31 -7.94
CA GLN A 287 -4.67 -27.15 -8.92
C GLN A 287 -4.88 -26.44 -10.26
N ASN A 288 -5.36 -25.19 -10.23
CA ASN A 288 -5.89 -24.50 -11.41
C ASN A 288 -4.97 -23.39 -11.94
N GLY A 289 -3.99 -22.97 -11.14
CA GLY A 289 -3.24 -21.74 -11.36
C GLY A 289 -4.05 -20.49 -11.08
N PHE A 290 -3.52 -19.34 -11.50
CA PHE A 290 -4.13 -18.03 -11.25
C PHE A 290 -4.32 -17.23 -12.54
N ARG A 291 -5.40 -16.45 -12.61
CA ARG A 291 -5.68 -15.55 -13.74
C ARG A 291 -4.88 -14.25 -13.68
N ASN A 292 -4.45 -13.84 -12.50
CA ASN A 292 -3.82 -12.55 -12.26
C ASN A 292 -2.52 -12.72 -11.47
N ALA A 293 -1.41 -12.17 -11.98
CA ALA A 293 -0.11 -12.23 -11.31
C ALA A 293 -0.07 -11.44 -9.99
N GLN A 294 -0.90 -10.38 -9.90
CA GLN A 294 -1.12 -9.55 -8.73
C GLN A 294 -2.60 -9.23 -8.61
N ALA A 295 -3.16 -9.31 -7.40
CA ALA A 295 -4.60 -9.13 -7.18
C ALA A 295 -4.96 -7.89 -6.35
N THR A 296 -4.17 -7.57 -5.33
CA THR A 296 -4.52 -6.56 -4.33
C THR A 296 -3.38 -5.62 -4.03
N VAL A 297 -3.71 -4.36 -3.78
CA VAL A 297 -2.78 -3.28 -3.48
C VAL A 297 -3.51 -2.23 -2.62
N LEU A 298 -2.86 -1.73 -1.57
CA LEU A 298 -3.41 -0.64 -0.74
C LEU A 298 -2.86 0.70 -1.23
N ALA A 299 -3.55 1.28 -2.22
CA ALA A 299 -3.20 2.58 -2.77
C ALA A 299 -3.76 3.74 -1.92
N PRO A 300 -3.13 4.93 -1.96
CA PRO A 300 -3.71 6.14 -1.37
C PRO A 300 -5.08 6.45 -1.97
N THR A 301 -6.08 6.64 -1.11
CA THR A 301 -7.47 6.87 -1.54
C THR A 301 -7.89 8.33 -1.43
N GLY A 302 -6.97 9.29 -1.59
CA GLY A 302 -7.20 10.72 -1.33
C GLY A 302 -8.49 11.27 -1.96
N THR A 303 -8.65 11.20 -3.28
CA THR A 303 -9.85 11.74 -3.96
C THR A 303 -11.09 10.84 -3.77
N ILE A 304 -10.94 9.54 -4.00
CA ILE A 304 -12.08 8.60 -3.96
C ILE A 304 -12.60 8.38 -2.55
N GLY A 305 -11.77 8.56 -1.51
CA GLY A 305 -12.16 8.47 -0.11
C GLY A 305 -13.22 9.52 0.22
N PHE A 306 -13.06 10.75 -0.26
CA PHE A 306 -14.10 11.77 -0.11
C PHE A 306 -15.38 11.41 -0.87
N MET A 307 -15.28 10.83 -2.07
CA MET A 307 -16.44 10.38 -2.84
C MET A 307 -17.18 9.20 -2.18
N MET A 308 -16.49 8.40 -1.39
CA MET A 308 -17.05 7.25 -0.66
C MET A 308 -17.49 7.59 0.77
N ASP A 309 -17.49 8.88 1.15
CA ASP A 309 -17.76 9.37 2.51
C ASP A 309 -16.85 8.73 3.57
N CYS A 310 -15.55 8.63 3.27
CA CYS A 310 -14.57 8.16 4.23
C CYS A 310 -14.16 9.26 5.22
N ASP A 311 -14.22 8.94 6.51
CA ASP A 311 -13.69 9.78 7.59
C ASP A 311 -12.15 9.72 7.65
N THR A 312 -11.56 8.57 7.32
CA THR A 312 -10.11 8.33 7.23
C THR A 312 -9.73 7.82 5.84
N THR A 313 -8.62 8.32 5.32
CA THR A 313 -8.10 7.87 4.02
C THR A 313 -7.38 6.52 4.19
N GLY A 314 -7.39 5.72 3.13
CA GLY A 314 -6.60 4.49 3.00
C GLY A 314 -6.55 3.64 4.26
N ILE A 315 -5.31 3.39 4.69
CA ILE A 315 -4.95 2.69 5.94
C ILE A 315 -4.47 3.66 7.01
N GLU A 316 -4.69 4.96 6.83
CA GLU A 316 -4.17 5.97 7.73
C GLU A 316 -5.09 6.13 8.96
N PRO A 317 -4.53 6.40 10.16
CA PRO A 317 -5.33 6.91 11.25
C PRO A 317 -5.88 8.31 10.91
N ASP A 318 -6.87 8.76 11.65
CA ASP A 318 -7.34 10.13 11.44
C ASP A 318 -6.28 11.15 11.88
N ILE A 319 -5.94 12.08 10.99
CA ILE A 319 -4.99 13.17 11.27
C ILE A 319 -5.60 14.23 12.18
N ALA A 320 -6.91 14.48 12.08
CA ALA A 320 -7.63 15.45 12.90
C ALA A 320 -9.14 15.22 12.84
N LEU A 321 -9.83 15.38 13.97
CA LEU A 321 -11.30 15.21 14.05
C LEU A 321 -12.07 16.28 13.26
N VAL A 322 -11.47 17.45 13.05
CA VAL A 322 -12.00 18.53 12.22
C VAL A 322 -10.91 18.98 11.27
N LYS A 323 -11.18 18.87 9.97
CA LYS A 323 -10.25 19.16 8.87
C LYS A 323 -10.84 20.26 8.00
N TYR A 324 -9.97 21.09 7.43
CA TYR A 324 -10.35 22.14 6.49
C TYR A 324 -9.62 21.92 5.17
N LYS A 325 -10.37 21.73 4.09
CA LYS A 325 -9.81 21.56 2.75
C LYS A 325 -9.98 22.85 1.96
N LEU A 326 -8.87 23.43 1.53
CA LEU A 326 -8.88 24.53 0.56
C LEU A 326 -9.15 23.95 -0.82
N LEU A 327 -10.09 24.55 -1.54
CA LEU A 327 -10.46 24.11 -2.89
C LEU A 327 -9.62 24.88 -3.92
N ALA A 328 -9.25 24.20 -5.02
CA ALA A 328 -8.42 24.80 -6.07
C ALA A 328 -9.07 26.05 -6.71
N GLY A 329 -10.40 26.13 -6.74
CA GLY A 329 -11.15 27.30 -7.22
C GLY A 329 -11.40 28.38 -6.16
N GLY A 330 -10.77 28.28 -4.99
CA GLY A 330 -11.06 29.12 -3.82
C GLY A 330 -12.19 28.56 -2.95
N GLY A 331 -12.22 29.00 -1.70
CA GLY A 331 -13.15 28.50 -0.68
C GLY A 331 -12.58 27.37 0.18
N MET A 332 -13.32 27.03 1.23
CA MET A 332 -12.90 26.08 2.26
C MET A 332 -14.05 25.12 2.58
N PHE A 333 -13.74 23.82 2.61
CA PHE A 333 -14.68 22.77 3.00
C PHE A 333 -14.30 22.24 4.39
N LYS A 334 -15.24 22.30 5.34
CA LYS A 334 -15.05 21.73 6.70
C LYS A 334 -15.49 20.27 6.70
N ILE A 335 -14.59 19.39 7.12
CA ILE A 335 -14.82 17.95 7.22
C ILE A 335 -14.76 17.59 8.70
N VAL A 336 -15.82 17.01 9.23
CA VAL A 336 -15.92 16.56 10.62
C VAL A 336 -15.97 15.03 10.60
N ASN A 337 -15.14 14.40 11.43
CA ASN A 337 -15.18 12.95 11.62
C ASN A 337 -16.49 12.55 12.30
N ASN A 338 -17.28 11.70 11.64
CA ASN A 338 -18.58 11.26 12.14
C ASN A 338 -18.50 9.96 12.95
N THR A 339 -17.34 9.33 12.97
CA THR A 339 -17.07 8.06 13.66
C THR A 339 -16.82 8.25 15.17
N VAL A 340 -16.43 9.44 15.63
CA VAL A 340 -16.17 9.74 17.05
C VAL A 340 -17.36 9.36 17.94
N GLN A 341 -18.58 9.65 17.49
CA GLN A 341 -19.79 9.29 18.24
C GLN A 341 -19.85 7.77 18.50
N LEU A 342 -19.65 6.95 17.47
CA LEU A 342 -19.66 5.49 17.59
C LEU A 342 -18.61 4.99 18.59
N ALA A 343 -17.43 5.62 18.60
CA ALA A 343 -16.36 5.28 19.52
C ALA A 343 -16.75 5.58 20.98
N LEU A 344 -17.32 6.76 21.25
CA LEU A 344 -17.74 7.16 22.60
C LEU A 344 -18.89 6.29 23.11
N GLU A 345 -19.86 5.95 22.25
CA GLU A 345 -20.92 5.00 22.57
C GLU A 345 -20.33 3.64 22.95
N LYS A 346 -19.36 3.14 22.17
CA LYS A 346 -18.70 1.85 22.44
C LYS A 346 -17.89 1.86 23.75
N LEU A 347 -17.31 3.00 24.11
CA LEU A 347 -16.57 3.19 25.36
C LEU A 347 -17.49 3.42 26.59
N GLY A 348 -18.81 3.50 26.39
CA GLY A 348 -19.79 3.60 27.48
C GLY A 348 -20.06 5.01 27.99
N TYR A 349 -19.74 6.05 27.21
CA TYR A 349 -20.10 7.43 27.54
C TYR A 349 -21.63 7.64 27.48
N SER A 350 -22.17 8.50 28.35
CA SER A 350 -23.62 8.78 28.36
C SER A 350 -24.04 9.63 27.15
N PRO A 351 -25.31 9.56 26.71
CA PRO A 351 -25.81 10.41 25.63
C PRO A 351 -25.64 11.91 25.90
N GLU A 352 -25.60 12.35 27.17
CA GLU A 352 -25.36 13.76 27.49
C GLU A 352 -23.90 14.19 27.29
N LEU A 353 -22.94 13.26 27.43
CA LEU A 353 -21.51 13.53 27.21
C LEU A 353 -21.11 13.45 25.72
N ILE A 354 -21.92 12.76 24.91
CA ILE A 354 -21.70 12.56 23.48
C ILE A 354 -22.26 13.74 22.66
N ARG A 355 -23.33 14.37 23.13
CA ARG A 355 -23.94 15.56 22.53
C ARG A 355 -23.14 16.82 22.86
#